data_AF-A0A9D1GLB9-F1
#
_entry.id   AF-A0A9D1GLB9-F1
#
_cell.length_a   1.000
_cell.length_b   1.000
_cell.length_c   1.000
_cell.angle_alpha   90.00
_cell.angle_beta   90.00
_cell.angle_gamma   90.00
#
_symmetry.space_group_name_H-M   'P 1'
#
loop_
_entity.id
_entity.type
_entity.pdbx_description
1 polymer ?
#
loop_
_entity_poly.entity_id
_entity_poly.type
_entity_poly.pdbx_seq_one_letter_code
_entity_poly.pdbx_strand_id
1 'polypeptide(L)'
;MKRDKSQRYGIVRVFMKLTPHVIRCAPWSFVAAQCGMASYGIILGLTTVITQRFFDAATVYSNGFRQKQVIFLLAALVVIHIFSQILNGATYVFLEALVQRIDGRLSIKYHE
;
A
#
# COMPACT_ATOMS: atom_id res chain seq x y z
N MET A 1 48.35 7.46 11.36
CA MET A 1 46.97 6.92 11.36
C MET A 1 46.11 7.84 10.50
N LYS A 2 45.98 7.55 9.20
CA LYS A 2 45.24 8.42 8.25
C LYS A 2 43.74 8.30 8.54
N ARG A 3 43.18 9.28 9.26
CA ARG A 3 41.75 9.62 9.17
C ARG A 3 41.54 10.21 7.79
N ASP A 4 40.89 9.50 6.87
CA ASP A 4 40.40 10.14 5.65
C ASP A 4 39.18 9.44 5.05
N LYS A 5 38.25 10.29 4.61
CA LYS A 5 36.94 10.06 3.98
C LYS A 5 35.87 9.56 4.93
N SER A 6 35.26 10.54 5.59
CA SER A 6 33.83 10.52 5.92
C SER A 6 33.06 9.82 4.79
N GLN A 7 32.68 8.57 5.02
CA GLN A 7 31.75 7.85 4.17
C GLN A 7 30.38 8.51 4.40
N ARG A 8 30.18 9.70 3.82
CA ARG A 8 28.83 10.21 3.54
C ARG A 8 28.27 9.25 2.51
N TYR A 9 27.78 8.10 2.97
CA TYR A 9 26.96 7.26 2.14
C TYR A 9 25.77 8.14 1.73
N GLY A 10 25.70 8.50 0.45
CA GLY A 10 24.52 9.17 -0.07
C GLY A 10 23.29 8.32 0.23
N ILE A 11 22.18 8.95 0.58
CA ILE A 11 20.91 8.28 0.95
C ILE A 11 20.56 7.19 -0.09
N VAL A 12 20.74 7.50 -1.37
CA VAL A 12 20.55 6.57 -2.49
C VAL A 12 21.45 5.34 -2.41
N ARG A 13 22.73 5.51 -2.06
CA ARG A 13 23.72 4.43 -1.96
C ARG A 13 23.48 3.57 -0.72
N VAL A 14 22.99 4.15 0.38
CA VAL A 14 22.51 3.38 1.54
C VAL A 14 21.30 2.54 1.12
N PHE A 15 20.33 3.17 0.47
CA PHE A 15 19.09 2.50 0.04
C PHE A 15 19.38 1.32 -0.88
N MET A 16 20.16 1.52 -1.96
CA MET A 16 20.54 0.44 -2.88
C MET A 16 21.27 -0.73 -2.21
N LYS A 17 21.98 -0.48 -1.10
CA LYS A 17 22.69 -1.52 -0.35
C LYS A 17 21.78 -2.23 0.67
N LEU A 18 20.82 -1.51 1.25
CA LEU A 18 19.88 -2.02 2.25
C LEU A 18 18.74 -2.82 1.60
N THR A 19 18.18 -2.35 0.48
CA THR A 19 17.07 -2.97 -0.24
C THR A 19 17.27 -4.46 -0.53
N PRO A 20 18.39 -4.91 -1.15
CA PRO A 20 18.59 -6.34 -1.41
C PRO A 20 18.75 -7.16 -0.13
N HIS A 21 19.24 -6.56 0.96
CA HIS A 21 19.33 -7.22 2.26
C HIS A 21 17.95 -7.43 2.90
N VAL A 22 17.10 -6.41 2.83
CA VAL A 22 15.71 -6.45 3.31
C VAL A 22 14.92 -7.52 2.56
N ILE A 23 15.02 -7.55 1.23
CA ILE A 23 14.31 -8.53 0.39
C ILE A 23 14.76 -9.97 0.72
N ARG A 24 16.05 -10.19 0.99
CA ARG A 24 16.56 -11.52 1.37
C ARG A 24 16.10 -11.99 2.75
N CYS A 25 15.81 -11.07 3.69
CA CYS A 25 15.38 -11.43 5.03
C CYS A 25 13.96 -12.02 5.06
N ALA A 26 13.04 -11.49 4.26
CA ALA A 26 11.66 -11.99 4.18
C ALA A 26 11.07 -11.80 2.76
N PRO A 27 11.51 -12.62 1.78
CA PRO A 27 11.11 -12.45 0.38
C PRO A 27 9.60 -12.63 0.16
N TRP A 28 8.98 -13.59 0.85
CA TRP A 28 7.54 -13.84 0.75
C TRP A 28 6.69 -12.70 1.30
N SER A 29 7.07 -12.15 2.47
CA SER A 29 6.37 -11.00 3.05
C SER A 29 6.54 -9.74 2.20
N PHE A 30 7.74 -9.54 1.62
CA PHE A 30 8.00 -8.46 0.69
C PHE A 30 7.12 -8.57 -0.56
N VAL A 31 7.11 -9.73 -1.23
CA VAL A 31 6.28 -9.94 -2.43
C VAL A 31 4.79 -9.77 -2.10
N ALA A 32 4.32 -10.34 -1.00
CA ALA A 32 2.93 -10.19 -0.57
C ALA A 32 2.55 -8.72 -0.30
N ALA A 33 3.42 -7.96 0.37
CA ALA A 33 3.21 -6.53 0.61
C ALA A 33 3.20 -5.70 -0.69
N GLN A 34 4.10 -5.99 -1.63
CA GLN A 34 4.12 -5.30 -2.93
C GLN A 34 2.86 -5.63 -3.76
N CYS A 35 2.44 -6.90 -3.80
CA CYS A 35 1.20 -7.31 -4.46
C CYS A 35 -0.03 -6.65 -3.81
N GLY A 36 -0.06 -6.57 -2.48
CA GLY A 36 -1.09 -5.88 -1.71
C GLY A 36 -1.16 -4.39 -2.07
N MET A 37 -0.03 -3.69 -2.05
CA MET A 37 0.05 -2.27 -2.43
C MET A 37 -0.34 -2.02 -3.89
N ALA A 38 0.08 -2.87 -4.84
CA ALA A 38 -0.29 -2.73 -6.24
C ALA A 38 -1.81 -2.91 -6.43
N SER A 39 -2.38 -3.94 -5.79
CA SER A 39 -3.83 -4.20 -5.83
C SER A 39 -4.61 -3.07 -5.17
N TYR A 40 -4.09 -2.50 -4.08
CA TYR A 40 -4.69 -1.36 -3.39
C TYR A 40 -4.71 -0.11 -4.26
N GLY A 41 -3.64 0.14 -5.02
CA GLY A 41 -3.60 1.22 -6.02
C GLY A 41 -4.68 1.07 -7.10
N ILE A 42 -4.93 -0.15 -7.57
CA ILE A 42 -6.00 -0.43 -8.56
C ILE A 42 -7.38 -0.15 -7.94
N ILE A 43 -7.63 -0.62 -6.71
CA ILE A 43 -8.91 -0.37 -6.01
C ILE A 43 -9.13 1.12 -5.77
N LEU A 44 -8.08 1.88 -5.43
CA LEU A 44 -8.14 3.34 -5.32
C LEU A 44 -8.56 3.98 -6.65
N GLY A 45 -7.95 3.58 -7.76
CA GLY A 45 -8.31 4.06 -9.09
C GLY A 45 -9.74 3.69 -9.49
N LEU A 46 -10.22 2.50 -9.12
CA LEU A 46 -11.62 2.12 -9.38
C LEU A 46 -12.59 2.90 -8.50
N THR A 47 -12.22 3.18 -7.26
CA THR A 47 -13.03 3.98 -6.32
C THR A 47 -13.28 5.36 -6.90
N THR A 48 -12.26 6.04 -7.44
CA THR A 48 -12.44 7.38 -8.03
C THR A 48 -13.41 7.37 -9.21
N VAL A 49 -13.31 6.37 -10.10
CA VAL A 49 -14.22 6.23 -11.25
C VAL A 49 -15.66 6.01 -10.80
N ILE A 50 -15.89 5.12 -9.83
CA ILE A 50 -17.25 4.85 -9.32
C ILE A 50 -17.80 6.09 -8.59
N THR A 51 -16.97 6.81 -7.83
CA THR A 51 -17.38 8.04 -7.14
C THR A 51 -17.82 9.11 -8.13
N GLN A 52 -17.08 9.31 -9.23
CA GLN A 52 -17.48 10.23 -10.30
C GLN A 52 -18.83 9.83 -10.88
N ARG A 53 -19.00 8.56 -11.27
CA ARG A 53 -20.26 8.03 -11.80
C ARG A 53 -21.43 8.22 -10.85
N PHE A 54 -21.20 8.04 -9.55
CA PHE A 54 -22.20 8.26 -8.51
C PHE A 54 -22.64 9.72 -8.48
N PHE A 55 -21.70 10.68 -8.46
CA PHE A 55 -22.03 12.10 -8.44
C PHE A 55 -22.72 12.57 -9.72
N ASP A 56 -22.33 12.03 -10.88
CA ASP A 56 -23.03 12.27 -12.15
C ASP A 56 -24.48 11.79 -12.06
N ALA A 57 -24.70 10.57 -11.56
CA ALA A 57 -26.04 10.02 -11.40
C ALA A 57 -26.86 10.80 -10.36
N ALA A 58 -26.23 11.26 -9.27
CA ALA A 58 -26.87 12.07 -8.24
C ALA A 58 -27.34 13.43 -8.79
N THR A 59 -26.54 14.05 -9.67
CA THR A 59 -26.90 15.29 -10.36
C THR A 59 -28.07 15.09 -11.33
N VAL A 60 -28.15 13.94 -11.98
CA VAL A 60 -29.32 13.59 -12.81
C VAL A 60 -30.55 13.32 -11.94
N TYR A 61 -30.36 12.75 -10.75
CA TYR A 61 -31.43 12.49 -9.80
C TYR A 61 -32.03 13.74 -9.17
N SER A 62 -31.23 14.78 -8.91
CA SER A 62 -31.77 16.07 -8.47
C SER A 62 -32.69 16.72 -9.51
N ASN A 63 -32.59 16.30 -10.78
CA ASN A 63 -33.50 16.70 -11.86
C ASN A 63 -34.71 15.77 -12.04
N GLY A 64 -34.94 14.80 -11.12
CA GLY A 64 -36.13 13.94 -11.09
C GLY A 64 -36.01 12.58 -11.79
N PHE A 65 -34.83 12.20 -12.30
CA PHE A 65 -34.63 10.97 -13.09
C PHE A 65 -33.65 9.98 -12.42
N ARG A 66 -33.73 8.68 -12.74
CA ARG A 66 -32.67 7.67 -12.44
C ARG A 66 -32.33 7.36 -10.96
N GLN A 67 -33.30 7.43 -10.03
CA GLN A 67 -33.11 7.06 -8.61
C GLN A 67 -32.45 5.68 -8.38
N LYS A 68 -32.88 4.65 -9.13
CA LYS A 68 -32.34 3.28 -8.99
C LYS A 68 -30.84 3.20 -9.29
N GLN A 69 -30.36 4.01 -10.24
CA GLN A 69 -28.95 4.03 -10.63
C GLN A 69 -28.08 4.66 -9.53
N VAL A 70 -28.57 5.71 -8.87
CA VAL A 70 -27.88 6.35 -7.75
C VAL A 70 -27.73 5.40 -6.56
N ILE A 71 -28.81 4.70 -6.21
CA ILE A 71 -28.79 3.71 -5.11
C ILE A 71 -27.83 2.56 -5.42
N PHE A 72 -27.82 2.07 -6.66
CA PHE A 72 -26.89 1.03 -7.08
C PHE A 72 -25.43 1.49 -7.00
N LEU A 73 -25.12 2.69 -7.48
CA LEU A 73 -23.77 3.26 -7.43
C LEU A 73 -23.33 3.55 -5.99
N LEU A 74 -24.25 3.97 -5.12
CA LEU A 74 -23.97 4.13 -3.69
C LEU A 74 -23.63 2.78 -3.04
N ALA A 75 -24.39 1.73 -3.34
CA ALA A 75 -24.09 0.38 -2.84
C ALA A 75 -22.73 -0.11 -3.35
N ALA A 76 -22.41 0.12 -4.63
CA ALA A 76 -21.10 -0.20 -5.20
C ALA A 76 -19.96 0.56 -4.51
N LEU A 77 -20.17 1.84 -4.15
CA LEU A 77 -19.21 2.63 -3.38
C LEU A 77 -18.94 2.08 -1.98
N VAL A 78 -19.99 1.63 -1.28
CA VAL A 78 -19.83 1.00 0.04
C VAL A 78 -19.01 -0.28 -0.09
N VAL A 79 -19.34 -1.14 -1.05
CA VAL A 79 -18.66 -2.41 -1.28
C VAL A 79 -17.18 -2.18 -1.60
N ILE A 80 -16.85 -1.25 -2.50
CA ILE A 80 -15.44 -1.00 -2.86
C ILE A 80 -14.65 -0.42 -1.68
N HIS A 81 -15.27 0.38 -0.82
CA HIS A 81 -14.62 0.89 0.39
C HIS A 81 -14.34 -0.21 1.41
N ILE A 82 -15.27 -1.17 1.59
CA ILE A 82 -15.05 -2.34 2.45
C ILE A 82 -13.86 -3.15 1.93
N PHE A 83 -13.82 -3.47 0.63
CA PHE A 83 -12.69 -4.18 0.04
C PHE A 83 -11.37 -3.42 0.16
N SER A 84 -11.41 -2.10 -0.02
CA SER A 84 -10.26 -1.21 0.15
C SER A 84 -9.70 -1.28 1.57
N GLN A 85 -10.55 -1.23 2.60
CA GLN A 85 -10.13 -1.34 3.99
C GLN A 85 -9.56 -2.72 4.32
N ILE A 86 -10.19 -3.80 3.86
CA ILE A 86 -9.70 -5.17 4.06
C ILE A 86 -8.32 -5.34 3.42
N LEU A 87 -8.16 -4.90 2.17
CA LEU A 87 -6.89 -5.03 1.46
C LEU A 87 -5.79 -4.17 2.08
N ASN A 88 -6.12 -2.96 2.55
CA ASN A 88 -5.19 -2.12 3.27
C ASN A 88 -4.73 -2.79 4.57
N GLY A 89 -5.66 -3.31 5.37
CA GLY A 89 -5.36 -4.05 6.59
C GLY A 89 -4.48 -5.28 6.33
N ALA A 90 -4.82 -6.09 5.32
CA ALA A 90 -4.02 -7.25 4.94
C ALA A 90 -2.59 -6.86 4.50
N THR A 91 -2.47 -5.80 3.69
CA THR A 91 -1.17 -5.28 3.24
C THR A 91 -0.32 -4.82 4.43
N TYR A 92 -0.95 -4.15 5.40
CA TYR A 92 -0.27 -3.68 6.61
C TYR A 92 0.28 -4.84 7.45
N VAL A 93 -0.48 -5.93 7.62
CA VAL A 93 -0.03 -7.13 8.35
C VAL A 93 1.24 -7.73 7.71
N PHE A 94 1.29 -7.82 6.38
CA PHE A 94 2.48 -8.35 5.69
C PHE A 94 3.68 -7.42 5.83
N LEU A 95 3.44 -6.11 5.82
CA LEU A 95 4.47 -5.08 5.95
C LEU A 95 5.04 -5.06 7.38
N GLU A 96 4.19 -5.19 8.39
CA GLU A 96 4.60 -5.31 9.79
C GLU A 96 5.42 -6.60 10.02
N ALA A 97 4.97 -7.73 9.48
CA ALA A 97 5.73 -8.98 9.55
C ALA A 97 7.10 -8.89 8.86
N LEU A 98 7.20 -8.12 7.77
CA LEU A 98 8.48 -7.81 7.11
C LEU A 98 9.39 -7.00 8.03
N VAL A 99 8.89 -5.92 8.63
CA VAL A 99 9.65 -5.05 9.55
C VAL A 99 10.14 -5.83 10.76
N GLN A 100 9.28 -6.59 11.42
CA GLN A 100 9.64 -7.41 12.59
C GLN A 100 10.75 -8.42 12.27
N ARG A 101 10.72 -9.04 11.08
CA ARG A 101 11.78 -9.97 10.64
C ARG A 101 13.11 -9.27 10.36
N ILE A 102 13.07 -8.05 9.83
CA ILE A 102 14.27 -7.23 9.60
C ILE A 102 14.88 -6.82 10.94
N ASP A 103 14.06 -6.31 11.87
CA ASP A 103 14.51 -5.88 13.19
C ASP A 103 15.09 -7.04 14.00
N GLY A 104 14.46 -8.21 13.97
CA GLY A 104 14.99 -9.42 14.62
C GLY A 104 16.36 -9.84 14.07
N ARG A 105 16.54 -9.82 12.74
CA ARG A 105 17.83 -10.14 12.09
C ARG A 105 18.90 -9.10 12.40
N LEU A 106 18.54 -7.82 12.44
CA LEU A 106 19.46 -6.74 12.76
C LEU A 106 19.89 -6.82 14.23
N SER A 107 18.95 -7.06 15.15
CA SER A 107 19.23 -7.19 16.59
C SER A 107 20.22 -8.32 16.88
N ILE A 108 20.08 -9.49 16.23
CA ILE A 108 21.05 -10.59 16.36
C ILE A 108 22.44 -10.14 15.91
N LYS A 109 22.52 -9.44 14.77
CA LYS A 109 23.78 -8.98 14.19
C LYS A 109 24.49 -7.87 14.98
N TYR A 110 23.78 -7.16 15.86
CA TYR A 110 24.37 -6.16 16.75
C TYR A 110 24.79 -6.76 18.12
N HIS A 111 24.22 -7.89 18.51
CA HIS A 111 24.56 -8.57 19.77
C HIS A 111 25.65 -9.65 19.64
N GLU A 112 25.89 -10.16 18.42
CA GLU A 112 27.10 -10.93 18.05
C GLU A 112 28.29 -10.00 17.72
#